data_AF-A0A2S9IFS9-F1
#
_entry.id   AF-A0A2S9IFS9-F1
#
_cell.length_a   1.000
_cell.length_b   1.000
_cell.length_c   1.000
_cell.angle_alpha   90.00
_cell.angle_beta   90.00
_cell.angle_gamma   90.00
#
_symmetry.space_group_name_H-M   'P 1'
#
loop_
_entity.id
_entity.type
_entity.pdbx_description
1 polymer ?
#
loop_
_entity_poly.entity_id
_entity_poly.type
_entity_poly.pdbx_seq_one_letter_code
_entity_poly.pdbx_strand_id
1 'polypeptide(L)'
;MENAQNSGTTNNTPDSLVLVVATAENTTWVTPPDNAEFTLNADATIPEIVFEFNTEAAGPYQWSWDISWNAKQSGLRESARGKTVLRTYSDAGEFSSIEKKWAVNFGEGKILGGDLVVSVEIGELTIKRSIKIKGQNPVVTDLHAFIDSLENSSGLEKLLAHESYNKHFINRDGEPVVSFDQGYGMAQMTNPAPDYTTTWSWKENVKAGRDLFQTKREQAIRHLSQHGTYTNEMVEREAIALWNGGYYYRWDDTTSVWVRKYNHLCDTTTGNIGWNMNNPTNAGQTEVQLHNRDQPTYASGSSGQSAEHAWVYSGLCYADKVYGK
;
A
#
# COMPACT_ATOMS: atom_id res chain seq x y z
N MET A 1 -51.36 -40.16 -15.78
CA MET A 1 -51.83 -39.75 -14.44
C MET A 1 -51.44 -40.86 -13.49
N GLU A 2 -50.27 -40.71 -12.85
CA GLU A 2 -49.84 -41.54 -11.73
C GLU A 2 -49.76 -40.61 -10.52
N ASN A 3 -50.68 -40.82 -9.57
CA ASN A 3 -50.67 -40.16 -8.27
C ASN A 3 -49.62 -40.86 -7.39
N ALA A 4 -48.51 -40.18 -7.11
CA ALA A 4 -47.61 -40.57 -6.03
C ALA A 4 -48.25 -40.17 -4.68
N GLN A 5 -48.83 -41.13 -3.97
CA GLN A 5 -49.18 -40.99 -2.56
C GLN A 5 -47.91 -41.19 -1.71
N ASN A 6 -47.29 -40.11 -1.26
CA ASN A 6 -46.31 -40.19 -0.19
C ASN A 6 -47.03 -40.50 1.13
N SER A 7 -46.93 -41.75 1.57
CA SER A 7 -47.34 -42.19 2.90
C SER A 7 -46.29 -41.73 3.92
N GLY A 8 -46.55 -40.60 4.59
CA GLY A 8 -45.80 -40.24 5.79
C GLY A 8 -46.16 -41.20 6.93
N THR A 9 -45.23 -42.05 7.33
CA THR A 9 -45.34 -42.86 8.55
C THR A 9 -44.87 -42.05 9.75
N THR A 10 -45.79 -41.66 10.62
CA THR A 10 -45.47 -41.16 11.97
C THR A 10 -45.28 -42.33 12.93
N ASN A 11 -44.18 -42.31 13.69
CA ASN A 11 -43.86 -43.29 14.71
C ASN A 11 -44.72 -43.04 15.96
N ASN A 12 -45.47 -44.04 16.43
CA ASN A 12 -46.46 -43.92 17.51
C ASN A 12 -45.96 -44.50 18.85
N THR A 13 -44.64 -44.56 19.08
CA THR A 13 -44.07 -45.08 20.33
C THR A 13 -43.83 -43.94 21.34
N PRO A 14 -44.46 -43.96 22.52
CA PRO A 14 -44.07 -43.07 23.62
C PRO A 14 -42.60 -43.34 23.99
N ASP A 15 -41.82 -42.29 24.25
CA ASP A 15 -40.38 -42.31 24.56
C ASP A 15 -39.39 -42.64 23.42
N SER A 16 -39.85 -42.62 22.16
CA SER A 16 -38.95 -42.63 21.01
C SER A 16 -38.33 -41.25 20.79
N LEU A 17 -37.15 -40.99 21.37
CA LEU A 17 -36.27 -39.91 20.93
C LEU A 17 -35.78 -40.22 19.50
N VAL A 18 -36.53 -39.78 18.50
CA VAL A 18 -36.01 -39.73 17.13
C VAL A 18 -34.93 -38.65 17.14
N LEU A 19 -33.67 -39.08 17.19
CA LEU A 19 -32.56 -38.24 16.81
C LEU A 19 -32.79 -37.92 15.33
N VAL A 20 -33.38 -36.76 15.05
CA VAL A 20 -33.37 -36.20 13.71
C VAL A 20 -31.91 -35.90 13.42
N VAL A 21 -31.23 -36.87 12.80
CA VAL A 21 -29.95 -36.63 12.17
C VAL A 21 -30.27 -35.73 11.00
N ALA A 22 -30.30 -34.42 11.25
CA ALA A 22 -30.38 -33.42 10.21
C ALA A 22 -29.13 -33.62 9.35
N THR A 23 -29.32 -34.25 8.18
CA THR A 23 -28.20 -34.65 7.33
C THR A 23 -27.60 -33.41 6.68
N ALA A 24 -26.27 -33.35 6.62
CA ALA A 24 -25.55 -32.28 5.94
C ALA A 24 -25.78 -32.27 4.41
N GLU A 25 -26.58 -33.21 3.88
CA GLU A 25 -26.79 -33.51 2.46
C GLU A 25 -27.42 -32.35 1.66
N ASN A 26 -28.10 -31.40 2.31
CA ASN A 26 -28.68 -30.20 1.66
C ASN A 26 -27.88 -28.92 1.93
N THR A 27 -26.60 -29.03 2.29
CA THR A 27 -25.76 -27.85 2.59
C THR A 27 -25.27 -27.18 1.31
N THR A 28 -25.60 -25.90 1.13
CA THR A 28 -25.17 -25.10 -0.03
C THR A 28 -24.87 -23.67 0.36
N TRP A 29 -23.93 -23.02 -0.33
CA TRP A 29 -23.73 -21.59 -0.16
C TRP A 29 -24.84 -20.79 -0.84
N VAL A 30 -25.18 -19.64 -0.25
CA VAL A 30 -26.13 -18.66 -0.76
C VAL A 30 -25.41 -17.45 -1.33
N THR A 31 -24.51 -16.85 -0.55
CA THR A 31 -23.73 -15.67 -0.94
C THR A 31 -22.36 -15.69 -0.24
N PRO A 32 -21.34 -15.04 -0.82
CA PRO A 32 -21.27 -14.58 -2.20
C PRO A 32 -21.09 -15.73 -3.19
N PRO A 33 -21.22 -15.50 -4.52
CA PRO A 33 -20.78 -16.44 -5.53
C PRO A 33 -19.29 -16.76 -5.39
N ASP A 34 -18.87 -17.95 -5.84
CA ASP A 34 -17.46 -18.29 -5.86
C ASP A 34 -16.66 -17.35 -6.75
N ASN A 35 -15.48 -16.98 -6.30
CA ASN A 35 -14.55 -16.06 -6.97
C ASN A 35 -15.16 -14.68 -7.23
N ALA A 36 -16.17 -14.28 -6.45
CA ALA A 36 -16.67 -12.91 -6.47
C ALA A 36 -15.56 -11.92 -6.11
N GLU A 37 -15.63 -10.73 -6.70
CA GLU A 37 -14.68 -9.66 -6.43
C GLU A 37 -15.35 -8.53 -5.66
N PHE A 38 -14.70 -8.07 -4.60
CA PHE A 38 -15.12 -6.94 -3.80
C PHE A 38 -14.02 -5.89 -3.78
N THR A 39 -14.38 -4.63 -3.60
CA THR A 39 -13.42 -3.52 -3.63
C THR A 39 -13.53 -2.72 -2.34
N LEU A 40 -12.40 -2.54 -1.63
CA LEU A 40 -12.27 -1.57 -0.55
C LEU A 40 -12.69 -0.21 -1.08
N ASN A 41 -13.58 0.49 -0.39
CA ASN A 41 -14.06 1.76 -0.88
C ASN A 41 -12.97 2.84 -0.85
N ALA A 42 -13.24 3.98 -1.50
CA ALA A 42 -12.32 5.12 -1.55
C ALA A 42 -11.91 5.65 -0.17
N ASP A 43 -12.64 5.30 0.89
CA ASP A 43 -12.35 5.64 2.28
C ASP A 43 -11.44 4.64 3.02
N ALA A 44 -10.89 3.65 2.31
CA ALA A 44 -10.09 2.55 2.87
C ALA A 44 -10.84 1.69 3.89
N THR A 45 -12.15 1.46 3.67
CA THR A 45 -12.95 0.53 4.48
C THR A 45 -13.42 -0.67 3.66
N ILE A 46 -13.60 -1.79 4.34
CA ILE A 46 -14.11 -3.03 3.74
C ILE A 46 -15.61 -2.81 3.45
N PRO A 47 -16.10 -3.07 2.22
CA PRO A 47 -17.53 -3.03 1.96
C PRO A 47 -18.25 -4.12 2.77
N GLU A 48 -19.57 -4.02 2.89
CA GLU A 48 -20.31 -5.12 3.50
C GLU A 48 -20.20 -6.38 2.61
N ILE A 49 -19.54 -7.41 3.14
CA ILE A 49 -19.39 -8.73 2.50
C ILE A 49 -20.00 -9.75 3.43
N VAL A 50 -21.12 -10.36 3.03
CA VAL A 50 -21.82 -11.36 3.84
C VAL A 50 -21.71 -12.72 3.21
N PHE A 51 -21.11 -13.64 3.96
CA PHE A 51 -21.10 -15.07 3.70
C PHE A 51 -22.35 -15.68 4.31
N GLU A 52 -23.13 -16.40 3.51
CA GLU A 52 -24.34 -17.10 3.93
C GLU A 52 -24.38 -18.48 3.31
N PHE A 53 -24.77 -19.47 4.09
CA PHE A 53 -25.04 -20.82 3.61
C PHE A 53 -26.39 -21.31 4.11
N ASN A 54 -26.95 -22.29 3.43
CA ASN A 54 -28.13 -23.02 3.85
C ASN A 54 -27.71 -24.41 4.30
N THR A 55 -28.31 -24.88 5.39
CA THR A 55 -28.22 -26.27 5.86
C THR A 55 -29.45 -26.58 6.72
N GLU A 56 -29.84 -27.85 6.76
CA GLU A 56 -30.83 -28.36 7.72
C GLU A 56 -30.17 -28.79 9.03
N ALA A 57 -28.85 -29.01 9.03
CA ALA A 57 -28.09 -29.39 10.22
C ALA A 57 -28.18 -28.31 11.30
N ALA A 58 -28.43 -28.75 12.54
CA ALA A 58 -28.37 -27.86 13.69
C ALA A 58 -26.92 -27.41 13.94
N GLY A 59 -26.75 -26.15 14.35
CA GLY A 59 -25.46 -25.63 14.79
C GLY A 59 -25.07 -26.13 16.19
N PRO A 60 -23.95 -25.62 16.74
CA PRO A 60 -23.14 -24.53 16.20
C PRO A 60 -22.31 -24.97 14.99
N TYR A 61 -21.98 -23.99 14.14
CA TYR A 61 -21.13 -24.12 12.97
C TYR A 61 -19.75 -23.54 13.28
N GLN A 62 -18.69 -24.24 12.90
CA GLN A 62 -17.34 -23.69 13.03
C GLN A 62 -16.98 -22.95 11.74
N TRP A 63 -16.81 -21.64 11.88
CA TRP A 63 -16.36 -20.78 10.81
C TRP A 63 -14.85 -20.61 10.91
N SER A 64 -14.17 -20.66 9.78
CA SER A 64 -12.80 -20.20 9.66
C SER A 64 -12.61 -19.40 8.39
N TRP A 65 -11.63 -18.50 8.42
CA TRP A 65 -11.25 -17.70 7.28
C TRP A 65 -9.74 -17.58 7.20
N ASP A 66 -9.23 -17.56 5.97
CA ASP A 66 -7.83 -17.35 5.63
C ASP A 66 -7.78 -16.31 4.51
N ILE A 67 -7.02 -15.22 4.71
CA ILE A 67 -6.78 -14.22 3.69
C ILE A 67 -5.29 -14.12 3.40
N SER A 68 -4.93 -14.07 2.11
CA SER A 68 -3.53 -13.96 1.71
C SER A 68 -3.33 -13.10 0.48
N TRP A 69 -2.15 -12.49 0.39
CA TRP A 69 -1.74 -11.74 -0.78
C TRP A 69 -0.24 -11.88 -1.01
N ASN A 70 0.10 -12.27 -2.23
CA ASN A 70 1.48 -12.34 -2.70
C ASN A 70 1.88 -11.00 -3.32
N ALA A 71 2.63 -10.20 -2.56
CA ALA A 71 3.14 -8.91 -3.01
C ALA A 71 4.17 -9.08 -4.13
N LYS A 72 3.70 -8.94 -5.36
CA LYS A 72 4.52 -8.98 -6.58
C LYS A 72 4.89 -7.57 -7.00
N GLN A 73 6.13 -7.42 -7.44
CA GLN A 73 6.64 -6.17 -7.98
C GLN A 73 5.70 -5.62 -9.07
N SER A 74 5.34 -4.35 -8.94
CA SER A 74 4.68 -3.54 -9.95
C SER A 74 5.49 -2.29 -10.27
N GLY A 75 5.44 -1.84 -11.52
CA GLY A 75 5.72 -0.44 -11.81
C GLY A 75 4.48 0.41 -11.54
N LEU A 76 4.61 1.73 -11.65
CA LEU A 76 3.46 2.66 -11.57
C LEU A 76 2.56 2.64 -12.83
N ARG A 77 2.99 1.91 -13.87
CA ARG A 77 2.25 1.70 -15.11
C ARG A 77 1.21 0.61 -14.92
N GLU A 78 0.09 0.72 -15.63
CA GLU A 78 -1.02 -0.25 -15.65
C GLU A 78 -0.67 -1.51 -16.46
N SER A 79 0.45 -2.15 -16.13
CA SER A 79 0.97 -3.35 -16.78
C SER A 79 0.82 -4.59 -15.88
N ALA A 80 1.05 -5.77 -16.46
CA ALA A 80 1.12 -6.98 -15.66
C ALA A 80 2.27 -6.88 -14.65
N ARG A 81 2.07 -7.44 -13.45
CA ARG A 81 3.11 -7.51 -12.43
C ARG A 81 4.24 -8.45 -12.82
N GLY A 82 5.39 -8.25 -12.20
CA GLY A 82 6.50 -9.19 -12.26
C GLY A 82 6.12 -10.57 -11.70
N LYS A 83 6.91 -11.59 -12.04
CA LYS A 83 6.70 -12.95 -11.53
C LYS A 83 7.20 -13.14 -10.09
N THR A 84 8.13 -12.29 -9.66
CA THR A 84 8.76 -12.37 -8.35
C THR A 84 7.82 -11.92 -7.25
N VAL A 85 7.59 -12.79 -6.28
CA VAL A 85 6.93 -12.45 -5.01
C VAL A 85 8.00 -11.90 -4.07
N LEU A 86 7.87 -10.64 -3.67
CA LEU A 86 8.79 -9.98 -2.76
C LEU A 86 8.43 -10.27 -1.30
N ARG A 87 7.14 -10.47 -1.02
CA ARG A 87 6.60 -10.82 0.28
C ARG A 87 5.24 -11.50 0.15
N THR A 88 4.92 -12.39 1.08
CA THR A 88 3.56 -12.91 1.24
C THR A 88 3.00 -12.38 2.55
N TYR A 89 1.81 -11.79 2.49
CA TYR A 89 1.02 -11.42 3.65
C TYR A 89 -0.10 -12.44 3.82
N SER A 90 -0.38 -12.81 5.07
CA SER A 90 -1.47 -13.72 5.41
C SER A 90 -2.01 -13.43 6.80
N ASP A 91 -3.31 -13.63 6.97
CA ASP A 91 -3.98 -13.60 8.27
C ASP A 91 -5.12 -14.62 8.27
N ALA A 92 -5.51 -15.08 9.45
CA ALA A 92 -6.54 -16.09 9.60
C ALA A 92 -7.32 -15.92 10.90
N GLY A 93 -8.50 -16.51 10.96
CA GLY A 93 -9.31 -16.54 12.18
C GLY A 93 -10.34 -17.65 12.15
N GLU A 94 -10.83 -17.98 13.35
CA GLU A 94 -11.84 -19.00 13.56
C GLU A 94 -12.81 -18.58 14.67
N PHE A 95 -14.06 -19.00 14.56
CA PHE A 95 -15.08 -18.77 15.58
C PHE A 95 -16.25 -19.74 15.43
N SER A 96 -17.00 -19.91 16.52
CA SER A 96 -18.22 -20.72 16.55
C SER A 96 -19.47 -19.84 16.52
N SER A 97 -20.46 -20.20 15.71
CA SER A 97 -21.73 -19.46 15.63
C SER A 97 -22.90 -20.38 15.35
N ILE A 98 -24.08 -20.06 15.89
CA ILE A 98 -25.34 -20.69 15.48
C ILE A 98 -25.94 -20.05 14.23
N GLU A 99 -25.41 -18.89 13.83
CA GLU A 99 -25.86 -18.17 12.64
C GLU A 99 -25.29 -18.79 11.38
N LYS A 100 -26.12 -18.85 10.34
CA LYS A 100 -25.72 -19.27 8.99
C LYS A 100 -25.14 -18.14 8.15
N LYS A 101 -24.92 -16.98 8.79
CA LYS A 101 -24.42 -15.74 8.21
C LYS A 101 -23.20 -15.25 8.95
N TRP A 102 -22.24 -14.75 8.20
CA TRP A 102 -21.10 -14.00 8.72
C TRP A 102 -20.81 -12.81 7.82
N ALA A 103 -20.88 -11.61 8.40
CA ALA A 103 -20.34 -10.42 7.77
C ALA A 103 -18.82 -10.38 8.03
N VAL A 104 -18.03 -10.22 6.97
CA VAL A 104 -16.57 -10.20 7.04
C VAL A 104 -16.12 -9.19 8.10
N ASN A 105 -15.36 -9.69 9.06
CA ASN A 105 -14.72 -8.90 10.10
C ASN A 105 -13.40 -9.57 10.48
N PHE A 106 -12.27 -8.95 10.12
CA PHE A 106 -10.94 -9.45 10.42
C PHE A 106 -10.43 -9.07 11.82
N GLY A 107 -11.26 -8.36 12.60
CA GLY A 107 -10.90 -7.76 13.88
C GLY A 107 -10.73 -6.24 13.79
N GLU A 108 -10.60 -5.61 14.96
CA GLU A 108 -10.53 -4.15 15.07
C GLU A 108 -9.38 -3.56 14.26
N GLY A 109 -9.69 -2.54 13.45
CA GLY A 109 -8.71 -1.78 12.68
C GLY A 109 -8.08 -2.51 11.48
N LYS A 110 -8.42 -3.78 11.21
CA LYS A 110 -7.83 -4.52 10.10
C LYS A 110 -8.53 -4.24 8.77
N ILE A 111 -7.76 -3.74 7.82
CA ILE A 111 -8.17 -3.54 6.42
C ILE A 111 -7.27 -4.40 5.56
N LEU A 112 -7.78 -5.57 5.17
CA LEU A 112 -7.02 -6.59 4.44
C LEU A 112 -7.65 -6.80 3.07
N GLY A 113 -6.82 -7.08 2.07
CA GLY A 113 -7.28 -7.51 0.75
C GLY A 113 -6.43 -8.65 0.21
N GLY A 114 -6.77 -9.16 -0.96
CA GLY A 114 -6.18 -10.38 -1.53
C GLY A 114 -7.20 -11.49 -1.69
N ASP A 115 -6.72 -12.73 -1.67
CA ASP A 115 -7.54 -13.93 -1.84
C ASP A 115 -8.05 -14.37 -0.47
N LEU A 116 -9.36 -14.30 -0.25
CA LEU A 116 -10.05 -14.72 0.97
C LEU A 116 -10.74 -16.07 0.74
N VAL A 117 -10.49 -17.03 1.63
CA VAL A 117 -11.18 -18.30 1.69
C VAL A 117 -11.94 -18.39 3.01
N VAL A 118 -13.23 -18.70 2.95
CA VAL A 118 -14.07 -18.94 4.13
C VAL A 118 -14.49 -20.40 4.12
N SER A 119 -14.29 -21.07 5.24
CA SER A 119 -14.71 -22.46 5.45
C SER A 119 -15.75 -22.51 6.58
N VAL A 120 -16.73 -23.41 6.43
CA VAL A 120 -17.70 -23.71 7.49
C VAL A 120 -17.76 -25.22 7.69
N GLU A 121 -17.48 -25.66 8.91
CA GLU A 121 -17.65 -27.04 9.37
C GLU A 121 -19.04 -27.22 9.97
N ILE A 122 -19.76 -28.24 9.48
CA ILE A 122 -21.14 -28.56 9.79
C ILE A 122 -21.21 -30.08 10.04
N GLY A 123 -21.04 -30.49 11.30
CA GLY A 123 -20.81 -31.90 11.60
C GLY A 123 -19.51 -32.38 10.95
N GLU A 124 -19.56 -33.42 10.12
CA GLU A 124 -18.39 -33.94 9.38
C GLU A 124 -18.17 -33.24 8.02
N LEU A 125 -19.11 -32.38 7.58
CA LEU A 125 -19.02 -31.69 6.30
C LEU A 125 -18.28 -30.36 6.45
N THR A 126 -17.31 -30.11 5.57
CA THR A 126 -16.74 -28.76 5.40
C THR A 126 -17.10 -28.21 4.03
N ILE A 127 -17.71 -27.02 4.00
CA ILE A 127 -17.92 -26.26 2.76
C ILE A 127 -16.98 -25.07 2.70
N LYS A 128 -16.55 -24.68 1.50
CA LYS A 128 -15.63 -23.55 1.28
C LYS A 128 -16.16 -22.58 0.24
N ARG A 129 -15.85 -21.29 0.42
CA ARG A 129 -16.14 -20.21 -0.53
C ARG A 129 -14.91 -19.32 -0.66
N SER A 130 -14.54 -19.01 -1.89
CA SER A 130 -13.42 -18.12 -2.18
C SER A 130 -13.89 -16.82 -2.81
N ILE A 131 -13.29 -15.70 -2.43
CA ILE A 131 -13.50 -14.38 -3.06
C ILE A 131 -12.16 -13.65 -3.18
N LYS A 132 -12.14 -12.57 -3.97
CA LYS A 132 -11.02 -11.65 -4.04
C LYS A 132 -11.42 -10.26 -3.55
N ILE A 133 -10.63 -9.69 -2.65
CA ILE A 133 -10.77 -8.31 -2.19
C ILE A 133 -9.69 -7.46 -2.86
N LYS A 134 -10.12 -6.43 -3.60
CA LYS A 134 -9.29 -5.45 -4.30
C LYS A 134 -9.35 -4.11 -3.60
N GLY A 135 -8.42 -3.22 -3.91
CA GLY A 135 -8.37 -1.86 -3.41
C GLY A 135 -8.77 -0.83 -4.45
N GLN A 136 -9.24 0.32 -3.97
CA GLN A 136 -9.57 1.47 -4.77
C GLN A 136 -8.72 2.67 -4.35
N ASN A 137 -8.15 3.38 -5.32
CA ASN A 137 -7.46 4.63 -5.04
C ASN A 137 -8.43 5.70 -4.52
N PRO A 138 -8.01 6.55 -3.57
CA PRO A 138 -8.82 7.68 -3.16
C PRO A 138 -8.97 8.69 -4.31
N VAL A 139 -10.02 9.51 -4.25
CA VAL A 139 -10.06 10.73 -5.05
C VAL A 139 -8.98 11.68 -4.52
N VAL A 140 -8.24 12.34 -5.42
CA VAL A 140 -7.10 13.20 -5.03
C VAL A 140 -7.52 14.32 -4.06
N THR A 141 -8.72 14.87 -4.21
CA THR A 141 -9.25 15.88 -3.29
C THR A 141 -9.45 15.33 -1.87
N ASP A 142 -9.91 14.09 -1.75
CA ASP A 142 -10.16 13.45 -0.45
C ASP A 142 -8.84 13.04 0.21
N LEU A 143 -7.87 12.61 -0.59
CA LEU A 143 -6.50 12.40 -0.14
C LEU A 143 -5.90 13.68 0.43
N HIS A 144 -6.01 14.81 -0.28
CA HIS A 144 -5.47 16.08 0.19
C HIS A 144 -6.18 16.55 1.46
N ALA A 145 -7.52 16.48 1.51
CA ALA A 145 -8.28 16.82 2.71
C ALA A 145 -7.88 15.94 3.91
N PHE A 146 -7.60 14.66 3.67
CA PHE A 146 -7.08 13.77 4.70
C PHE A 146 -5.68 14.19 5.18
N ILE A 147 -4.75 14.49 4.26
CA ILE A 147 -3.40 14.98 4.59
C ILE A 147 -3.46 16.29 5.39
N ASP A 148 -4.32 17.23 5.01
CA ASP A 148 -4.51 18.52 5.69
C ASP A 148 -5.03 18.35 7.12
N SER A 149 -5.73 17.25 7.41
CA SER A 149 -6.17 16.90 8.77
C SER A 149 -5.05 16.36 9.66
N LEU A 150 -3.91 15.96 9.08
CA LEU A 150 -2.77 15.42 9.80
C LEU A 150 -1.85 16.56 10.25
N GLU A 151 -1.42 16.54 11.49
CA GLU A 151 -0.43 17.50 11.99
C GLU A 151 0.91 17.33 11.27
N ASN A 152 1.60 18.45 11.03
CA ASN A 152 2.95 18.50 10.46
C ASN A 152 3.11 17.79 9.10
N SER A 153 2.05 17.74 8.29
CA SER A 153 2.04 17.04 7.00
C SER A 153 2.30 17.92 5.77
N SER A 154 2.37 19.25 5.92
CA SER A 154 2.54 20.20 4.80
C SER A 154 3.69 19.78 3.86
N GLY A 155 3.41 19.64 2.56
CA GLY A 155 4.36 19.18 1.54
C GLY A 155 4.32 17.68 1.27
N LEU A 156 3.68 16.89 2.14
CA LEU A 156 3.48 15.46 1.91
C LEU A 156 2.67 15.21 0.64
N GLU A 157 1.69 16.06 0.33
CA GLU A 157 0.90 15.96 -0.90
C GLU A 157 1.76 16.04 -2.16
N LYS A 158 2.78 16.91 -2.18
CA LYS A 158 3.72 17.04 -3.30
C LYS A 158 4.62 15.83 -3.39
N LEU A 159 5.06 15.32 -2.23
CA LEU A 159 5.88 14.12 -2.14
C LEU A 159 5.12 12.90 -2.69
N LEU A 160 3.89 12.66 -2.24
CA LEU A 160 3.09 11.51 -2.69
C LEU A 160 2.72 11.60 -4.18
N ALA A 161 2.46 12.82 -4.67
CA ALA A 161 2.24 13.06 -6.09
C ALA A 161 3.49 12.70 -6.93
N HIS A 162 4.69 12.96 -6.39
CA HIS A 162 5.93 12.59 -7.04
C HIS A 162 6.25 11.09 -6.94
N GLU A 163 6.10 10.49 -5.76
CA GLU A 163 6.45 9.09 -5.50
C GLU A 163 5.60 8.10 -6.29
N SER A 164 4.29 8.36 -6.38
CA SER A 164 3.35 7.36 -6.91
C SER A 164 2.24 7.95 -7.78
N TYR A 165 2.29 9.24 -8.12
CA TYR A 165 1.16 9.93 -8.76
C TYR A 165 -0.13 9.82 -7.95
N ASN A 166 -0.02 9.87 -6.62
CA ASN A 166 -1.13 9.66 -5.68
C ASN A 166 -1.83 8.29 -5.83
N LYS A 167 -1.12 7.27 -6.36
CA LYS A 167 -1.65 5.92 -6.50
C LYS A 167 -1.18 5.04 -5.35
N HIS A 168 -2.13 4.47 -4.63
CA HIS A 168 -1.87 3.39 -3.68
C HIS A 168 -2.04 2.00 -4.32
N PHE A 169 -2.99 1.86 -5.25
CA PHE A 169 -3.29 0.61 -5.97
C PHE A 169 -3.04 0.75 -7.47
N ILE A 170 -2.70 -0.35 -8.12
CA ILE A 170 -2.69 -0.44 -9.58
C ILE A 170 -4.13 -0.70 -10.04
N ASN A 171 -4.72 0.22 -10.81
CA ASN A 171 -6.14 0.14 -11.19
C ASN A 171 -6.47 -1.13 -11.98
N ARG A 172 -5.49 -1.66 -12.73
CA ARG A 172 -5.63 -2.89 -13.50
C ARG A 172 -5.99 -4.12 -12.66
N ASP A 173 -5.38 -4.29 -11.48
CA ASP A 173 -5.55 -5.48 -10.64
C ASP A 173 -6.12 -5.20 -9.24
N GLY A 174 -6.16 -3.93 -8.84
CA GLY A 174 -6.62 -3.50 -7.53
C GLY A 174 -5.69 -3.90 -6.40
N GLU A 175 -4.44 -4.28 -6.67
CA GLU A 175 -3.46 -4.62 -5.64
C GLU A 175 -2.55 -3.42 -5.33
N PRO A 176 -2.02 -3.31 -4.09
CA PRO A 176 -1.11 -2.22 -3.73
C PRO A 176 0.08 -2.09 -4.68
N VAL A 177 0.58 -0.88 -4.86
CA VAL A 177 1.84 -0.62 -5.57
C VAL A 177 2.99 -1.26 -4.78
N VAL A 178 3.88 -2.00 -5.46
CA VAL A 178 5.05 -2.62 -4.84
C VAL A 178 6.28 -2.39 -5.71
N SER A 179 7.19 -1.53 -5.29
CA SER A 179 8.43 -1.28 -6.02
C SER A 179 9.43 -2.44 -5.85
N PHE A 180 10.46 -2.46 -6.71
CA PHE A 180 11.47 -3.53 -6.72
C PHE A 180 12.33 -3.57 -5.45
N ASP A 181 12.48 -2.43 -4.79
CA ASP A 181 13.19 -2.23 -3.52
C ASP A 181 12.27 -2.41 -2.30
N GLN A 182 11.10 -3.04 -2.49
CA GLN A 182 10.12 -3.34 -1.44
C GLN A 182 9.50 -2.08 -0.81
N GLY A 183 9.24 -1.05 -1.61
CA GLY A 183 8.40 0.09 -1.25
C GLY A 183 6.94 -0.23 -1.53
N TYR A 184 6.06 0.04 -0.56
CA TYR A 184 4.65 -0.32 -0.63
C TYR A 184 3.72 0.90 -0.61
N GLY A 185 2.74 0.88 -1.51
CA GLY A 185 1.66 1.86 -1.56
C GLY A 185 2.11 3.27 -1.95
N MET A 186 1.22 4.23 -1.72
CA MET A 186 1.37 5.62 -2.17
C MET A 186 2.62 6.32 -1.60
N ALA A 187 2.94 6.06 -0.34
CA ALA A 187 4.09 6.63 0.35
C ALA A 187 5.38 5.82 0.16
N GLN A 188 5.35 4.73 -0.63
CA GLN A 188 6.52 3.88 -0.89
C GLN A 188 7.25 3.44 0.40
N MET A 189 6.49 2.99 1.41
CA MET A 189 7.06 2.60 2.70
C MET A 189 7.95 1.36 2.55
N THR A 190 9.22 1.45 2.97
CA THR A 190 10.25 0.40 2.76
C THR A 190 10.84 -0.16 4.06
N ASN A 191 11.19 0.69 5.03
CA ASN A 191 11.88 0.29 6.25
C ASN A 191 11.41 1.08 7.50
N PRO A 192 10.81 0.43 8.53
CA PRO A 192 10.42 -0.98 8.51
C PRO A 192 9.38 -1.22 7.42
N ALA A 193 9.41 -2.41 6.83
CA ALA A 193 8.43 -2.78 5.83
C ALA A 193 7.03 -2.81 6.49
N PRO A 194 6.00 -2.24 5.86
CA PRO A 194 4.68 -2.09 6.47
C PRO A 194 4.04 -3.44 6.78
N ASP A 195 3.12 -3.42 7.74
CA ASP A 195 2.25 -4.57 8.01
C ASP A 195 1.14 -4.70 6.96
N TYR A 196 0.31 -5.75 7.10
CA TYR A 196 -0.69 -6.08 6.11
C TYR A 196 -1.75 -4.96 5.95
N THR A 197 -2.24 -4.42 7.07
CA THR A 197 -3.20 -3.32 7.09
C THR A 197 -2.62 -2.05 6.49
N THR A 198 -1.40 -1.66 6.86
CA THR A 198 -0.70 -0.48 6.32
C THR A 198 -0.43 -0.62 4.83
N THR A 199 -0.35 -1.86 4.33
CA THR A 199 -0.15 -2.13 2.90
C THR A 199 -1.45 -2.06 2.10
N TRP A 200 -2.61 -2.36 2.69
CA TRP A 200 -3.91 -2.38 2.00
C TRP A 200 -4.83 -1.20 2.34
N SER A 201 -4.54 -0.43 3.39
CA SER A 201 -5.22 0.82 3.70
C SER A 201 -4.39 2.00 3.23
N TRP A 202 -4.87 2.72 2.23
CA TRP A 202 -4.19 3.94 1.79
C TRP A 202 -4.09 4.98 2.91
N LYS A 203 -5.08 5.04 3.82
CA LYS A 203 -5.04 5.96 4.98
C LYS A 203 -3.92 5.58 5.95
N GLU A 204 -3.78 4.30 6.30
CA GLU A 204 -2.70 3.86 7.19
C GLU A 204 -1.33 4.01 6.52
N ASN A 205 -1.23 3.76 5.21
CA ASN A 205 -0.02 4.02 4.43
C ASN A 205 0.38 5.50 4.44
N VAL A 206 -0.58 6.42 4.24
CA VAL A 206 -0.35 7.86 4.29
C VAL A 206 0.05 8.31 5.69
N LYS A 207 -0.56 7.77 6.76
CA LYS A 207 -0.15 8.04 8.14
C LYS A 207 1.29 7.59 8.40
N ALA A 208 1.66 6.39 7.97
CA ALA A 208 3.04 5.89 8.10
C ALA A 208 4.03 6.77 7.33
N GLY A 209 3.67 7.20 6.11
CA GLY A 209 4.45 8.17 5.33
C GLY A 209 4.57 9.53 6.02
N ARG A 210 3.47 10.02 6.61
CA ARG A 210 3.44 11.26 7.40
C ARG A 210 4.39 11.18 8.58
N ASP A 211 4.39 10.11 9.35
CA ASP A 211 5.24 9.97 10.54
C ASP A 211 6.74 10.00 10.16
N LEU A 212 7.11 9.34 9.06
CA LEU A 212 8.46 9.43 8.50
C LEU A 212 8.77 10.86 8.02
N PHE A 213 7.85 11.48 7.27
CA PHE A 213 8.03 12.82 6.73
C PHE A 213 8.13 13.88 7.84
N GLN A 214 7.38 13.74 8.92
CA GLN A 214 7.49 14.58 10.11
C GLN A 214 8.91 14.51 10.68
N THR A 215 9.50 13.31 10.78
CA THR A 215 10.90 13.16 11.21
C THR A 215 11.86 13.94 10.29
N LYS A 216 11.60 13.97 8.98
CA LYS A 216 12.39 14.76 8.02
C LYS A 216 12.18 16.27 8.19
N ARG A 217 10.95 16.72 8.44
CA ARG A 217 10.63 18.12 8.75
C ARG A 217 11.32 18.58 10.03
N GLU A 218 11.33 17.75 11.08
CA GLU A 218 12.04 18.06 12.32
C GLU A 218 13.56 18.17 12.10
N GLN A 219 14.13 17.30 11.25
CA GLN A 219 15.53 17.41 10.84
C GLN A 219 15.80 18.71 10.06
N ALA A 220 14.92 19.08 9.14
CA ALA A 220 15.00 20.33 8.39
C ALA A 220 14.94 21.55 9.33
N ILE A 221 13.99 21.57 10.26
CA ILE A 221 13.86 22.64 11.26
C ILE A 221 15.13 22.74 12.11
N ARG A 222 15.67 21.62 12.59
CA ARG A 222 16.93 21.62 13.37
C ARG A 222 18.11 22.18 12.57
N HIS A 223 18.21 21.84 11.29
CA HIS A 223 19.27 22.35 10.41
C HIS A 223 19.11 23.84 10.14
N LEU A 224 17.92 24.27 9.71
CA LEU A 224 17.63 25.67 9.36
C LEU A 224 17.67 26.61 10.57
N SER A 225 17.43 26.09 11.78
CA SER A 225 17.50 26.89 13.02
C SER A 225 18.93 27.18 13.49
N GLN A 226 19.95 26.63 12.82
CA GLN A 226 21.36 26.90 13.16
C GLN A 226 21.76 28.35 12.82
N HIS A 227 21.10 28.98 11.85
CA HIS A 227 21.45 30.30 11.36
C HIS A 227 20.23 31.10 10.87
N GLY A 228 20.26 32.41 11.10
CA GLY A 228 19.34 33.37 10.48
C GLY A 228 17.85 33.01 10.59
N THR A 229 17.06 33.57 9.69
CA THR A 229 15.63 33.27 9.54
C THR A 229 15.41 32.33 8.35
N TYR A 230 14.40 31.47 8.44
CA TYR A 230 13.96 30.59 7.35
C TYR A 230 12.44 30.63 7.21
N THR A 231 11.92 30.18 6.06
CA THR A 231 10.48 30.14 5.76
C THR A 231 9.93 28.72 5.86
N ASN A 232 8.60 28.59 5.94
CA ASN A 232 7.94 27.28 5.90
C ASN A 232 8.19 26.52 4.59
N GLU A 233 8.26 27.22 3.45
CA GLU A 233 8.62 26.61 2.16
C GLU A 233 10.05 26.03 2.19
N MET A 234 10.97 26.68 2.90
CA MET A 234 12.32 26.14 3.07
C MET A 234 12.31 24.84 3.88
N VAL A 235 11.55 24.79 4.98
CA VAL A 235 11.37 23.56 5.77
C VAL A 235 10.79 22.45 4.90
N GLU A 236 9.76 22.76 4.12
CA GLU A 236 9.10 21.80 3.24
C GLU A 236 10.06 21.23 2.19
N ARG A 237 10.75 22.11 1.45
CA ARG A 237 11.69 21.70 0.40
C ARG A 237 12.87 20.93 0.96
N GLU A 238 13.38 21.32 2.14
CA GLU A 238 14.46 20.59 2.80
C GLU A 238 14.01 19.22 3.33
N ALA A 239 12.80 19.11 3.86
CA ALA A 239 12.23 17.83 4.28
C ALA A 239 12.07 16.86 3.10
N ILE A 240 11.62 17.36 1.93
CA ILE A 240 11.53 16.59 0.69
C ILE A 240 12.93 16.15 0.21
N ALA A 241 13.95 17.02 0.30
CA ALA A 241 15.32 16.61 0.00
C ALA A 241 15.83 15.52 0.95
N LEU A 242 15.54 15.65 2.26
CA LEU A 242 15.92 14.68 3.29
C LEU A 242 15.18 13.34 3.20
N TRP A 243 14.01 13.32 2.54
CA TRP A 243 13.28 12.09 2.23
C TRP A 243 14.10 11.20 1.29
N ASN A 244 14.57 11.76 0.16
CA ASN A 244 15.40 11.01 -0.79
C ASN A 244 16.86 10.87 -0.32
N GLY A 245 17.40 11.91 0.34
CA GLY A 245 18.73 11.88 0.94
C GLY A 245 19.50 13.19 0.77
N GLY A 246 19.75 13.87 1.88
CA GLY A 246 20.60 15.07 1.95
C GLY A 246 19.83 16.38 2.12
N TYR A 247 20.56 17.42 2.55
CA TYR A 247 20.04 18.77 2.75
C TYR A 247 19.93 19.55 1.44
N TYR A 248 18.91 20.40 1.34
CA TYR A 248 18.70 21.26 0.18
C TYR A 248 19.42 22.61 0.32
N TYR A 249 19.50 23.15 1.54
CA TYR A 249 20.09 24.46 1.79
C TYR A 249 21.50 24.35 2.39
N ARG A 250 22.28 25.43 2.24
CA ARG A 250 23.46 25.71 3.04
C ARG A 250 23.45 27.18 3.44
N TRP A 251 24.05 27.49 4.57
CA TRP A 251 24.28 28.87 4.97
C TRP A 251 25.42 29.49 4.15
N ASP A 252 25.24 30.73 3.68
CA ASP A 252 26.31 31.55 3.11
C ASP A 252 26.68 32.65 4.10
N ASP A 253 27.84 32.51 4.74
CA ASP A 253 28.34 33.48 5.72
C ASP A 253 28.61 34.87 5.13
N THR A 254 28.89 34.94 3.82
CA THR A 254 29.22 36.22 3.15
C THR A 254 28.00 37.10 3.04
N THR A 255 26.86 36.50 2.66
CA THR A 255 25.60 37.20 2.43
C THR A 255 24.63 37.06 3.61
N SER A 256 24.94 36.19 4.58
CA SER A 256 24.11 35.87 5.73
C SER A 256 22.69 35.43 5.34
N VAL A 257 22.59 34.58 4.32
CA VAL A 257 21.31 33.98 3.89
C VAL A 257 21.46 32.50 3.60
N TRP A 258 20.35 31.78 3.69
CA TRP A 258 20.25 30.40 3.22
C TRP A 258 20.21 30.36 1.69
N VAL A 259 21.10 29.58 1.09
CA VAL A 259 21.19 29.40 -0.36
C VAL A 259 21.06 27.93 -0.75
N ARG A 260 20.67 27.65 -1.99
CA ARG A 260 20.66 26.28 -2.53
C ARG A 260 22.06 25.66 -2.40
N LYS A 261 22.11 24.42 -1.90
CA LYS A 261 23.35 23.72 -1.58
C LYS A 261 24.11 23.35 -2.85
N TYR A 262 25.41 23.67 -2.86
CA TYR A 262 26.35 23.43 -3.96
C TYR A 262 26.01 24.11 -5.29
N ASN A 263 27.03 24.25 -6.13
CA ASN A 263 26.83 24.42 -7.56
C ASN A 263 26.50 23.05 -8.16
N HIS A 264 25.25 22.60 -8.00
CA HIS A 264 24.81 21.28 -8.43
C HIS A 264 23.90 21.39 -9.65
N LEU A 265 24.24 20.72 -10.74
CA LEU A 265 23.42 20.59 -11.94
C LEU A 265 22.62 19.29 -11.84
N CYS A 266 21.30 19.37 -11.99
CA CYS A 266 20.43 18.20 -11.91
C CYS A 266 20.13 17.66 -13.31
N ASP A 267 20.05 16.34 -13.43
CA ASP A 267 19.60 15.70 -14.66
C ASP A 267 18.06 15.70 -14.70
N THR A 268 17.50 16.57 -15.54
CA THR A 268 16.05 16.79 -15.68
C THR A 268 15.31 15.57 -16.22
N THR A 269 16.02 14.65 -16.88
CA THR A 269 15.49 13.39 -17.39
C THR A 269 15.34 12.33 -16.31
N THR A 270 15.98 12.54 -15.16
CA THR A 270 15.90 11.68 -13.98
C THR A 270 15.10 12.33 -12.86
N GLY A 271 14.86 11.57 -11.78
CA GLY A 271 14.17 12.08 -10.59
C GLY A 271 15.12 12.63 -9.53
N ASN A 272 16.35 12.13 -9.44
CA ASN A 272 17.21 12.39 -8.28
C ASN A 272 18.72 12.30 -8.58
N ILE A 273 19.14 12.36 -9.84
CA ILE A 273 20.56 12.33 -10.19
C ILE A 273 21.05 13.75 -10.52
N GLY A 274 22.30 14.04 -10.14
CA GLY A 274 22.95 15.28 -10.52
C GLY A 274 24.47 15.24 -10.37
N TRP A 275 25.08 16.38 -10.69
CA TRP A 275 26.52 16.58 -10.71
C TRP A 275 26.91 17.78 -9.87
N ASN A 276 27.91 17.59 -9.00
CA ASN A 276 28.61 18.70 -8.38
C ASN A 276 29.52 19.37 -9.43
N MET A 277 29.19 20.59 -9.83
CA MET A 277 29.91 21.36 -10.84
C MET A 277 31.22 21.96 -10.32
N ASN A 278 31.50 21.84 -9.02
CA ASN A 278 32.82 22.12 -8.47
C ASN A 278 33.80 20.95 -8.67
N ASN A 279 33.32 19.76 -9.08
CA ASN A 279 34.19 18.68 -9.49
C ASN A 279 34.82 19.04 -10.85
N PRO A 280 36.16 19.04 -10.99
CA PRO A 280 36.84 19.35 -12.26
C PRO A 280 36.35 18.52 -13.45
N THR A 281 35.95 17.26 -13.22
CA THR A 281 35.42 16.37 -14.25
C THR A 281 34.04 16.80 -14.77
N ASN A 282 33.30 17.61 -14.02
CA ASN A 282 31.98 18.12 -14.39
C ASN A 282 31.99 19.61 -14.77
N ALA A 283 32.96 20.37 -14.26
CA ALA A 283 33.03 21.82 -14.41
C ALA A 283 32.96 22.27 -15.89
N GLY A 284 32.08 23.24 -16.16
CA GLY A 284 31.90 23.81 -17.50
C GLY A 284 31.14 22.93 -18.51
N GLN A 285 30.75 21.71 -18.13
CA GLN A 285 29.93 20.86 -18.99
C GLN A 285 28.44 21.20 -18.86
N THR A 286 27.71 20.96 -19.95
CA THR A 286 26.24 21.08 -20.00
C THR A 286 25.58 19.79 -19.50
N GLU A 287 24.30 19.90 -19.12
CA GLU A 287 23.49 18.75 -18.71
C GLU A 287 23.50 17.64 -19.76
N VAL A 288 23.30 17.98 -21.04
CA VAL A 288 23.29 17.00 -22.15
C VAL A 288 24.63 16.26 -22.26
N GLN A 289 25.75 16.95 -22.07
CA GLN A 289 27.07 16.32 -22.12
C GLN A 289 27.26 15.33 -20.98
N LEU A 290 26.91 15.74 -19.76
CA LEU A 290 27.05 14.91 -18.58
C LEU A 290 26.07 13.72 -18.58
N HIS A 291 24.82 13.95 -18.99
CA HIS A 291 23.82 12.90 -19.18
C HIS A 291 24.30 11.84 -20.15
N ASN A 292 24.74 12.23 -21.36
CA ASN A 292 25.22 11.28 -22.36
C ASN A 292 26.45 10.50 -21.91
N ARG A 293 27.32 11.12 -21.10
CA ARG A 293 28.49 10.45 -20.51
C ARG A 293 28.08 9.39 -19.48
N ASP A 294 27.12 9.71 -18.61
CA ASP A 294 26.88 8.97 -17.37
C ASP A 294 25.64 8.06 -17.40
N GLN A 295 24.63 8.37 -18.22
CA GLN A 295 23.39 7.59 -18.34
C GLN A 295 23.61 6.08 -18.52
N PRO A 296 24.62 5.61 -19.28
CA PRO A 296 24.91 4.17 -19.38
C PRO A 296 25.25 3.48 -18.05
N THR A 297 25.70 4.25 -17.05
CA THR A 297 26.14 3.74 -15.74
C THR A 297 25.04 3.77 -14.67
N TYR A 298 23.93 4.48 -14.90
CA TYR A 298 22.86 4.67 -13.90
C TYR A 298 22.22 3.35 -13.46
N ALA A 299 22.07 2.39 -14.37
CA ALA A 299 21.49 1.08 -14.08
C ALA A 299 22.30 0.28 -13.05
N SER A 300 23.59 0.58 -12.88
CA SER A 300 24.46 -0.02 -11.87
C SER A 300 24.30 0.61 -10.48
N GLY A 301 23.43 1.61 -10.34
CA GLY A 301 23.26 2.35 -9.08
C GLY A 301 24.56 2.96 -8.60
N SER A 302 24.77 3.02 -7.28
CA SER A 302 25.99 3.61 -6.70
C SER A 302 27.29 2.94 -7.17
N SER A 303 27.24 1.70 -7.67
CA SER A 303 28.43 1.03 -8.23
C SER A 303 28.85 1.55 -9.62
N GLY A 304 27.97 2.30 -10.30
CA GLY A 304 28.29 2.99 -11.54
C GLY A 304 28.96 4.35 -11.35
N GLN A 305 29.09 4.83 -10.11
CA GLN A 305 29.73 6.11 -9.79
C GLN A 305 31.26 5.94 -9.74
N SER A 306 31.99 6.82 -10.42
CA SER A 306 33.46 6.81 -10.43
C SER A 306 34.04 8.23 -10.53
N ALA A 307 35.37 8.36 -10.57
CA ALA A 307 36.02 9.66 -10.79
C ALA A 307 35.70 10.24 -12.17
N GLU A 308 35.52 9.37 -13.18
CA GLU A 308 35.13 9.69 -14.55
C GLU A 308 33.61 9.90 -14.66
N HIS A 309 32.83 9.09 -13.94
CA HIS A 309 31.37 9.14 -13.87
C HIS A 309 30.91 9.72 -12.53
N ALA A 310 31.25 10.99 -12.30
CA ALA A 310 31.06 11.66 -11.03
C ALA A 310 29.64 12.22 -10.82
N TRP A 311 28.63 11.43 -11.16
CA TRP A 311 27.23 11.68 -10.83
C TRP A 311 26.91 11.12 -9.43
N VAL A 312 25.87 11.66 -8.79
CA VAL A 312 25.41 11.18 -7.47
C VAL A 312 23.89 11.20 -7.39
N TYR A 313 23.33 10.36 -6.50
CA TYR A 313 21.98 10.57 -6.01
C TYR A 313 21.93 11.82 -5.13
N SER A 314 20.92 12.65 -5.32
CA SER A 314 20.83 13.99 -4.75
C SER A 314 19.40 14.30 -4.35
N GLY A 315 19.16 14.37 -3.04
CA GLY A 315 17.89 14.87 -2.49
C GLY A 315 17.58 16.30 -2.93
N LEU A 316 18.61 17.10 -3.23
CA LEU A 316 18.41 18.43 -3.78
C LEU A 316 17.80 18.39 -5.19
N CYS A 317 18.27 17.49 -6.07
CA CYS A 317 17.67 17.29 -7.38
C CYS A 317 16.27 16.70 -7.30
N TYR A 318 16.06 15.79 -6.35
CA TYR A 318 14.73 15.26 -6.04
C TYR A 318 13.75 16.36 -5.63
N ALA A 319 14.15 17.25 -4.71
CA ALA A 319 13.31 18.36 -4.29
C ALA A 319 13.07 19.39 -5.41
N ASP A 320 14.06 19.67 -6.26
CA ASP A 320 13.86 20.52 -7.46
C ASP A 320 12.82 19.91 -8.40
N LYS A 321 12.91 18.60 -8.65
CA LYS A 321 11.95 17.87 -9.49
C LYS A 321 10.53 17.93 -8.94
N VAL A 322 10.36 17.73 -7.63
CA VAL A 322 9.05 17.84 -6.94
C VAL A 322 8.46 19.25 -7.09
N TYR A 323 9.32 20.28 -7.10
CA TYR A 323 8.90 21.67 -7.27
C TYR A 323 8.83 22.13 -8.74
N GLY A 324 9.07 21.25 -9.71
CA GLY A 324 9.00 21.57 -11.14
C GLY A 324 10.13 22.49 -11.62
N LYS A 325 11.31 22.40 -10.99
CA LYS A 325 12.53 23.11 -11.40
C LYS A 325 13.46 22.24 -12.23
#